data_AF-L8PE93-F1
#
_entry.id   AF-L8PE93-F1
#
_cell.length_a   1.000
_cell.length_b   1.000
_cell.length_c   1.000
_cell.angle_alpha   90.00
_cell.angle_beta   90.00
_cell.angle_gamma   90.00
#
_symmetry.space_group_name_H-M   'P 1'
#
loop_
_entity.id
_entity.type
_entity.pdbx_description
1 polymer ?
#
loop_
_entity_poly.entity_id
_entity_poly.type
_entity_poly.pdbx_seq_one_letter_code
_entity_poly.pdbx_strand_id
1 'polypeptide(L)'
;MPVSRHPHAPGDIVTPDRDITHAHFRPGDQVVILKGTSGRELWGDAYRVVTPSWHTPTDEDGWRLYDPAGGECTYVTAHPRYLVHLSSRCPDCLIYQQALRTYLVPRLADADEDVDCGWYSVTRLNQVVHVADARSGQ
;
A
#
# COMPACT_ATOMS: atom_id res chain seq x y z
N MET A 1 16.83 5.65 -5.51
CA MET A 1 16.58 6.99 -6.06
C MET A 1 15.32 7.51 -5.39
N PRO A 2 15.25 8.77 -4.94
CA PRO A 2 13.99 9.32 -4.43
C PRO A 2 13.01 9.43 -5.60
N VAL A 3 11.88 8.73 -5.52
CA VAL A 3 10.85 8.76 -6.55
C VAL A 3 10.17 10.13 -6.47
N SER A 4 10.27 10.92 -7.54
CA SER A 4 9.68 12.26 -7.59
C SER A 4 8.17 12.15 -7.58
N ARG A 5 7.52 12.76 -6.59
CA ARG A 5 6.05 12.86 -6.51
C ARG A 5 5.55 13.58 -7.76
N HIS A 6 4.83 12.87 -8.63
CA HIS A 6 4.37 13.46 -9.89
C HIS A 6 3.31 14.56 -9.56
N PRO A 7 3.47 15.80 -10.04
CA PRO A 7 2.58 16.92 -9.69
C PRO A 7 1.11 16.72 -10.14
N HIS A 8 0.86 15.71 -10.99
CA HIS A 8 -0.47 15.30 -11.43
C HIS A 8 -0.79 13.83 -11.10
N ALA A 9 -0.15 13.24 -10.10
CA ALA A 9 -0.50 11.89 -9.66
C ALA A 9 -2.00 11.83 -9.30
N PRO A 10 -2.77 10.87 -9.88
CA PRO A 10 -4.18 10.75 -9.58
C PRO A 10 -4.38 10.36 -8.10
N GLY A 11 -5.47 10.83 -7.50
CA GLY A 11 -5.88 10.35 -6.18
C GLY A 11 -6.31 8.89 -6.23
N ASP A 12 -6.15 8.16 -5.12
CA ASP A 12 -6.61 6.78 -5.02
C ASP A 12 -8.12 6.75 -4.69
N ILE A 13 -8.91 6.21 -5.61
CA ILE A 13 -10.35 5.98 -5.42
C ILE A 13 -10.69 4.50 -5.19
N VAL A 14 -9.70 3.61 -5.23
CA VAL A 14 -9.91 2.15 -5.18
C VAL A 14 -9.58 1.62 -3.78
N THR A 15 -8.46 2.04 -3.20
CA THR A 15 -8.05 1.58 -1.86
C THR A 15 -8.99 2.03 -0.74
N PRO A 16 -9.53 3.27 -0.73
CA PRO A 16 -10.46 3.69 0.33
C PRO A 16 -11.73 2.83 0.41
N ASP A 17 -12.23 2.38 -0.74
CA ASP A 17 -13.46 1.57 -0.84
C ASP A 17 -13.20 0.05 -0.70
N ARG A 18 -11.94 -0.34 -0.48
CA ARG A 18 -11.57 -1.75 -0.37
C ARG A 18 -12.02 -2.32 0.97
N ASP A 19 -13.03 -3.19 0.90
CA ASP A 19 -13.46 -4.01 2.02
C ASP A 19 -12.61 -5.28 2.12
N ILE A 20 -11.82 -5.37 3.18
CA ILE A 20 -10.98 -6.54 3.48
C ILE A 20 -10.85 -6.70 4.98
N THR A 21 -11.03 -7.92 5.45
CA THR A 21 -10.94 -8.23 6.88
C THR A 21 -9.49 -8.46 7.29
N HIS A 22 -9.21 -8.24 8.58
CA HIS A 22 -7.90 -8.53 9.17
C HIS A 22 -7.45 -9.98 8.93
N ALA A 23 -8.39 -10.92 9.05
CA ALA A 23 -8.17 -12.36 8.89
C ALA A 23 -7.81 -12.82 7.46
N HIS A 24 -7.87 -11.91 6.47
CA HIS A 24 -7.44 -12.19 5.11
C HIS A 24 -5.93 -12.50 5.01
N PHE A 25 -5.14 -11.93 5.92
CA PHE A 25 -3.69 -12.12 5.98
C PHE A 25 -3.29 -13.00 7.15
N ARG A 26 -2.10 -13.59 7.06
CA ARG A 26 -1.50 -14.43 8.10
C ARG A 26 -0.02 -14.14 8.27
N PRO A 27 0.56 -14.34 9.46
CA PRO A 27 2.01 -14.33 9.64
C PRO A 27 2.73 -15.19 8.61
N GLY A 28 3.78 -14.64 8.01
CA GLY A 28 4.56 -15.25 6.94
C GLY A 28 4.15 -14.83 5.52
N ASP A 29 2.93 -14.31 5.33
CA ASP A 29 2.47 -13.85 4.02
C ASP A 29 3.40 -12.79 3.43
N GLN A 30 3.68 -12.91 2.14
CA GLN A 30 4.37 -11.89 1.36
C GLN A 30 3.32 -10.95 0.76
N VAL A 31 3.41 -9.67 1.10
CA VAL A 31 2.45 -8.65 0.70
C VAL A 31 3.16 -7.46 0.07
N VAL A 32 2.42 -6.68 -0.72
CA VAL A 32 2.85 -5.41 -1.29
C VAL A 32 1.87 -4.31 -0.91
N ILE A 33 2.38 -3.12 -0.65
CA ILE A 33 1.59 -1.88 -0.59
C ILE A 33 1.80 -1.16 -1.91
N LEU A 34 0.77 -1.15 -2.76
CA LEU A 34 0.83 -0.55 -4.10
C LEU A 34 0.75 0.96 -4.00
N LYS A 35 1.70 1.67 -4.63
CA LYS A 35 1.87 3.12 -4.53
C LYS A 35 1.71 3.85 -5.85
N GLY A 36 1.78 3.13 -6.96
CA GLY A 36 1.85 3.75 -8.26
C GLY A 36 2.14 2.77 -9.39
N THR A 37 2.91 3.21 -10.37
CA THR A 37 3.25 2.43 -11.56
C THR A 37 4.74 2.44 -11.85
N SER A 38 5.22 1.35 -12.43
CA SER A 38 6.51 1.28 -13.12
C SER A 38 6.22 0.93 -14.58
N GLY A 39 6.35 1.92 -15.47
CA GLY A 39 5.85 1.82 -16.84
C GLY A 39 4.36 1.43 -16.88
N ARG A 40 4.06 0.22 -17.36
CA ARG A 40 2.67 -0.29 -17.53
C ARG A 40 2.22 -1.27 -16.45
N GLU A 41 3.01 -1.42 -15.39
CA GLU A 41 2.73 -2.33 -14.29
C GLU A 41 2.51 -1.57 -13.00
N LEU A 42 1.76 -2.17 -12.08
CA LEU A 42 1.59 -1.62 -10.74
C LEU A 42 2.90 -1.79 -9.97
N TRP A 43 3.24 -0.78 -9.17
CA TRP A 43 4.46 -0.74 -8.39
C TRP A 43 4.17 -0.39 -6.93
N GLY A 44 5.00 -0.90 -6.03
CA GLY A 44 4.88 -0.69 -4.59
C GLY A 44 5.98 -1.39 -3.81
N ASP A 45 5.92 -1.24 -2.49
CA ASP A 45 6.90 -1.82 -1.57
C ASP A 45 6.44 -3.18 -1.06
N ALA A 46 7.36 -4.14 -1.04
CA ALA A 46 7.12 -5.51 -0.59
C ALA A 46 7.48 -5.69 0.88
N TYR A 47 6.65 -6.45 1.60
CA TYR A 47 6.78 -6.72 3.02
C TYR A 47 6.45 -8.17 3.34
N ARG A 48 6.89 -8.61 4.53
CA ARG A 48 6.41 -9.85 5.15
C ARG A 48 5.51 -9.55 6.33
N VAL A 49 4.33 -10.16 6.39
CA VAL A 49 3.43 -10.10 7.55
C VAL A 49 4.07 -10.84 8.73
N VAL A 50 4.14 -10.22 9.90
CA VAL A 50 4.83 -10.77 11.08
C VAL A 50 3.85 -11.18 12.16
N THR A 51 2.99 -10.27 12.61
CA THR A 51 2.08 -10.50 13.73
C THR A 51 0.94 -9.47 13.69
N PRO A 52 -0.25 -9.78 14.26
CA PRO A 52 -1.27 -8.77 14.48
C PRO A 52 -0.73 -7.58 15.27
N SER A 53 -1.27 -6.40 14.99
CA SER A 53 -0.92 -5.12 15.64
C SER A 53 -2.15 -4.22 15.69
N TRP A 54 -2.08 -3.10 16.41
CA TRP A 54 -3.06 -2.02 16.30
C TRP A 54 -2.61 -0.98 15.27
N HIS A 55 -3.53 -0.49 14.42
CA HIS A 55 -3.26 0.59 13.48
C HIS A 55 -3.95 1.89 13.93
N THR A 56 -3.17 2.78 14.54
CA THR A 56 -3.66 3.99 15.22
C THR A 56 -4.34 4.99 14.27
N PRO A 57 -3.88 5.25 13.04
CA PRO A 57 -4.54 6.20 12.14
C PRO A 57 -6.00 5.84 11.81
N THR A 58 -6.28 4.55 11.61
CA THR A 58 -7.65 4.07 11.33
C THR A 58 -8.41 3.70 12.60
N ASP A 59 -7.70 3.49 13.72
CA ASP A 59 -8.26 2.97 14.97
C ASP A 59 -8.87 1.57 14.79
N GLU A 60 -8.19 0.74 14.00
CA GLU A 60 -8.62 -0.61 13.59
C GLU A 60 -7.44 -1.61 13.71
N ASP A 61 -7.75 -2.90 13.61
CA ASP A 61 -6.75 -3.95 13.62
C ASP A 61 -5.79 -3.83 12.42
N GLY A 62 -4.51 -3.89 12.70
CA GLY A 62 -3.42 -3.78 11.75
C GLY A 62 -2.52 -5.01 11.69
N TRP A 63 -1.53 -4.95 10.81
CA TRP A 63 -0.45 -5.93 10.74
C TRP A 63 0.89 -5.27 10.95
N ARG A 64 1.71 -5.86 11.83
CA ARG A 64 3.14 -5.57 11.88
C ARG A 64 3.80 -6.26 10.69
N LEU A 65 4.52 -5.46 9.91
CA LEU A 65 5.20 -5.87 8.69
C LEU A 65 6.70 -5.76 8.86
N TYR A 66 7.43 -6.71 8.28
CA TYR A 66 8.87 -6.64 8.12
C TYR A 66 9.18 -6.10 6.72
N ASP A 67 9.92 -5.00 6.67
CA ASP A 67 10.46 -4.37 5.48
C ASP A 67 11.91 -4.84 5.27
N PRO A 68 12.20 -5.67 4.25
CA PRO A 68 13.56 -6.12 3.96
C PRO A 68 14.49 -4.99 3.49
N ALA A 69 13.94 -3.85 3.04
CA ALA A 69 14.69 -2.69 2.58
C ALA A 69 14.73 -1.55 3.62
N GLY A 70 14.12 -1.72 4.78
CA GLY A 70 13.88 -0.64 5.76
C GLY A 70 15.11 -0.10 6.51
N GLY A 71 16.30 -0.68 6.31
CA GLY A 71 17.55 -0.20 6.92
C GLY A 71 17.50 -0.18 8.45
N GLU A 72 17.58 1.00 9.06
CA GLU A 72 17.49 1.18 10.52
C GLU A 72 16.07 0.96 11.07
N CYS A 73 15.04 1.05 10.22
CA CYS A 73 13.65 0.82 10.58
C CYS A 73 13.03 -0.30 9.72
N THR A 74 13.29 -1.54 10.10
CA THR A 74 12.84 -2.75 9.38
C THR A 74 11.41 -3.18 9.69
N TYR A 75 10.70 -2.48 10.57
CA TYR A 75 9.34 -2.86 10.93
C TYR A 75 8.38 -1.68 10.93
N VAL A 76 7.31 -1.84 10.16
CA VAL A 76 6.21 -0.89 10.06
C VAL A 76 4.89 -1.55 10.44
N THR A 77 3.86 -0.77 10.72
CA THR A 77 2.50 -1.28 10.88
C THR A 77 1.60 -0.70 9.80
N ALA A 78 0.70 -1.49 9.25
CA ALA A 78 -0.23 -1.04 8.21
C ALA A 78 -1.62 -1.66 8.38
N HIS A 79 -2.64 -0.96 7.90
CA HIS A 79 -4.02 -1.47 7.86
C HIS A 79 -4.17 -2.57 6.78
N PRO A 80 -4.97 -3.64 7.00
CA PRO A 80 -5.21 -4.70 6.02
C PRO A 80 -5.63 -4.21 4.63
N ARG A 81 -6.38 -3.09 4.57
CA ARG A 81 -6.82 -2.51 3.28
C ARG A 81 -5.70 -2.06 2.36
N TYR A 82 -4.50 -1.80 2.87
CA TYR A 82 -3.35 -1.40 2.07
C TYR A 82 -2.58 -2.59 1.50
N LEU A 83 -2.82 -3.79 2.04
CA LEU A 83 -1.99 -4.97 1.79
C LEU A 83 -2.53 -5.79 0.63
N VAL A 84 -1.66 -6.25 -0.25
CA VAL A 84 -2.01 -7.14 -1.36
C VAL A 84 -1.09 -8.32 -1.32
N HIS A 85 -1.60 -9.55 -1.38
CA HIS A 85 -0.72 -10.72 -1.54
C HIS A 85 0.11 -10.60 -2.81
N LEU A 86 1.43 -10.77 -2.68
CA LEU A 86 2.33 -10.89 -3.84
C LEU A 86 2.09 -12.18 -4.62
N SER A 87 1.50 -13.19 -3.98
CA SER A 87 1.09 -14.43 -4.64
C SER A 87 -0.12 -14.18 -5.55
N SER A 88 -0.01 -14.60 -6.82
CA SER A 88 -1.01 -14.43 -7.87
C SER A 88 -2.25 -15.34 -7.77
N ARG A 89 -2.57 -15.84 -6.57
CA ARG A 89 -3.67 -16.82 -6.36
C ARG A 89 -4.77 -16.34 -5.44
N CYS A 90 -4.67 -15.15 -4.86
CA CYS A 90 -5.70 -14.60 -3.99
C CYS A 90 -6.76 -13.83 -4.81
N PRO A 91 -8.03 -14.29 -4.91
CA PRO A 91 -9.04 -13.66 -5.74
C PRO A 91 -9.31 -12.20 -5.37
N ASP A 92 -9.47 -11.88 -4.08
CA ASP A 92 -9.76 -10.51 -3.63
C ASP A 92 -8.60 -9.55 -3.97
N CYS A 93 -7.37 -10.01 -3.80
CA CYS A 93 -6.17 -9.25 -4.17
C CYS A 93 -6.04 -9.08 -5.69
N LEU A 94 -6.43 -10.07 -6.49
CA LEU A 94 -6.42 -9.96 -7.95
C LEU A 94 -7.48 -8.99 -8.46
N ILE A 95 -8.69 -9.03 -7.90
CA ILE A 95 -9.78 -8.09 -8.24
C ILE A 95 -9.33 -6.65 -7.92
N TYR A 96 -8.76 -6.42 -6.74
CA TYR A 96 -8.22 -5.11 -6.37
C TYR A 96 -7.10 -4.66 -7.31
N GLN A 97 -6.12 -5.51 -7.59
CA GLN A 97 -5.03 -5.19 -8.54
C GLN A 97 -5.58 -4.86 -9.93
N GLN A 98 -6.57 -5.60 -10.42
CA GLN A 98 -7.16 -5.32 -11.72
C GLN A 98 -7.92 -4.00 -11.73
N ALA A 99 -8.68 -3.69 -10.67
CA ALA A 99 -9.39 -2.42 -10.52
C ALA A 99 -8.40 -1.26 -10.50
N LEU A 100 -7.35 -1.36 -9.67
CA LEU A 100 -6.31 -0.33 -9.56
C LEU A 100 -5.56 -0.17 -10.88
N ARG A 101 -5.19 -1.27 -11.56
CA ARG A 101 -4.50 -1.22 -12.86
C ARG A 101 -5.34 -0.52 -13.91
N THR A 102 -6.63 -0.84 -13.98
CA THR A 102 -7.58 -0.26 -14.94
C THR A 102 -7.78 1.24 -14.68
N TYR A 103 -7.75 1.65 -13.41
CA TYR A 103 -7.83 3.06 -13.03
C TYR A 103 -6.52 3.81 -13.31
N LEU A 104 -5.40 3.26 -12.88
CA LEU A 104 -4.15 3.99 -12.73
C LEU A 104 -3.32 4.03 -14.01
N VAL A 105 -3.12 2.87 -14.66
CA VAL A 105 -2.22 2.76 -15.82
C VAL A 105 -2.62 3.69 -16.96
N PRO A 106 -3.89 3.81 -17.37
CA PRO A 106 -4.27 4.74 -18.44
C PRO A 106 -4.01 6.21 -18.10
N ARG A 107 -3.98 6.59 -16.82
CA ARG A 107 -3.79 7.97 -16.36
C ARG A 107 -2.32 8.37 -16.26
N LEU A 108 -1.44 7.37 -16.22
CA LEU A 108 0.01 7.54 -16.10
C LEU A 108 0.74 6.95 -17.32
N ALA A 109 0.02 6.63 -18.40
CA ALA A 109 0.55 5.89 -19.55
C ALA A 109 1.72 6.60 -20.28
N ASP A 110 1.85 7.92 -20.09
CA ASP A 110 2.91 8.74 -20.68
C ASP A 110 4.13 8.91 -19.76
N ALA A 111 4.09 8.37 -18.54
CA ALA A 111 5.23 8.38 -17.64
C ALA A 111 6.16 7.19 -17.94
N ASP A 112 7.33 7.47 -18.50
CA ASP A 112 8.38 6.48 -18.78
C ASP A 112 9.18 6.06 -17.53
N GLU A 113 8.89 6.66 -16.38
CA GLU A 113 9.58 6.44 -15.10
C GLU A 113 8.66 5.82 -14.04
N ASP A 114 9.24 5.33 -12.96
CA ASP A 114 8.51 4.93 -11.77
C ASP A 114 7.76 6.14 -11.19
N VAL A 115 6.43 6.02 -11.08
CA VAL A 115 5.58 7.07 -10.51
C VAL A 115 5.09 6.60 -9.15
N ASP A 116 5.52 7.29 -8.09
CA ASP A 116 4.86 7.24 -6.78
C ASP A 116 3.73 8.26 -6.75
N CYS A 117 2.50 7.79 -6.53
CA CYS A 117 1.33 8.66 -6.49
C CYS A 117 1.20 9.45 -5.18
N GLY A 118 2.08 9.20 -4.20
CA GLY A 118 2.12 9.91 -2.93
C GLY A 118 0.87 9.69 -2.09
N TRP A 119 0.30 8.49 -2.17
CA TRP A 119 -0.89 8.06 -1.43
C TRP A 119 -0.61 7.63 0.00
N TYR A 120 0.65 7.33 0.31
CA TYR A 120 1.04 6.84 1.63
C TYR A 120 2.07 7.75 2.27
N SER A 121 1.97 7.86 3.59
CA SER A 121 3.01 8.44 4.43
C SER A 121 3.30 7.50 5.60
N VAL A 122 4.41 7.71 6.30
CA VAL A 122 4.76 6.94 7.49
C VAL A 122 4.72 7.88 8.69
N THR A 123 3.96 7.51 9.72
CA THR A 123 3.85 8.29 10.95
C THR A 123 5.10 8.14 11.82
N ARG A 124 5.23 8.96 12.87
CA ARG A 124 6.31 8.86 13.87
C ARG A 124 6.33 7.54 14.63
N LEU A 125 5.23 6.79 14.62
CA LEU A 125 5.12 5.45 15.23
C LEU A 125 5.44 4.32 14.23
N ASN A 126 6.03 4.66 13.08
CA ASN A 126 6.30 3.73 11.98
C ASN A 126 5.04 3.03 11.48
N GLN A 127 3.94 3.78 11.34
CA GLN A 127 2.69 3.27 10.77
C GLN A 127 2.47 3.86 9.39
N VAL A 128 2.28 3.01 8.39
CA VAL A 128 1.96 3.40 7.02
C VAL A 128 0.49 3.80 6.97
N VAL A 129 0.22 5.05 6.58
CA VAL A 129 -1.12 5.60 6.51
C VAL A 129 -1.43 6.08 5.10
N HIS A 130 -2.59 5.68 4.58
CA HIS A 130 -3.11 6.17 3.32
C HIS A 130 -3.69 7.59 3.49
N VAL A 131 -3.59 8.45 2.49
CA VAL A 131 -4.05 9.85 2.56
C VAL A 131 -5.53 10.00 2.91
N ALA A 132 -6.38 9.04 2.52
CA ALA A 132 -7.80 9.03 2.87
C ALA A 132 -8.07 8.65 4.33
N ASP A 133 -7.13 7.95 4.97
CA ASP A 133 -7.21 7.48 6.35
C ASP A 133 -6.33 8.31 7.30
N ALA A 134 -5.54 9.22 6.76
CA ALA A 134 -4.87 10.24 7.52
C ALA A 134 -5.96 11.16 8.10
N ARG A 135 -6.51 10.78 9.25
CA ARG A 135 -7.29 11.71 10.07
C ARG A 135 -6.46 12.99 10.16
N SER A 136 -7.03 14.13 9.78
CA SER A 136 -6.42 15.44 9.99
C SER A 136 -6.24 15.64 11.49
N GLY A 137 -5.14 15.11 12.02
CA GLY A 137 -4.72 15.29 13.39
C GLY A 137 -4.11 16.67 13.51
N GLN A 138 -4.75 17.51 14.31
CA GLN A 138 -4.15 18.69 14.94
C GLN A 138 -2.83 18.35 15.63
#